data_AF-A0A7J3D411-F1
#
_entry.id   AF-A0A7J3D411-F1
#
_cell.length_a   1.000
_cell.length_b   1.000
_cell.length_c   1.000
_cell.angle_alpha   90.00
_cell.angle_beta   90.00
_cell.angle_gamma   90.00
#
_symmetry.space_group_name_H-M   'P 1'
#
loop_
_entity.id
_entity.type
_entity.pdbx_description
1 polymer ?
#
loop_
_entity_poly.entity_id
_entity_poly.type
_entity_poly.pdbx_seq_one_letter_code
_entity_poly.pdbx_strand_id
1 'polypeptide(L)'
;MVDSEGMGSKAFKINLEEYKSVFVVGDLHGDFEIFQKIVKVWGKEKNSCLIFLGDYADRGANGLEIIESLMELEGENVVKLKGNHEDYSPFGQPKFYPCTLIQEVNRKYNWNTYFEQKLLPFLSSLYLAAYIPTQILFVHGGVSSKIKGIKDLIRPTKEIEEDLLWSDPVECEGERPNMRGAGVEFGEDIS
;
A
#
# COMPACT_ATOMS: atom_id res chain seq x y z
N MET A 1 -17.26 5.25 22.59
CA MET A 1 -17.94 5.71 21.37
C MET A 1 -17.12 5.16 20.23
N VAL A 2 -17.65 4.23 19.45
CA VAL A 2 -16.94 3.65 18.31
C VAL A 2 -17.22 4.58 17.14
N ASP A 3 -16.18 5.26 16.64
CA ASP A 3 -16.30 6.16 15.51
C ASP A 3 -16.85 5.39 14.30
N SER A 4 -17.96 5.88 13.76
CA SER A 4 -18.63 5.37 12.57
C SER A 4 -17.90 5.72 11.26
N GLU A 5 -16.62 6.11 11.34
CA GLU A 5 -15.77 6.47 10.20
C GLU A 5 -15.10 5.26 9.51
N GLY A 6 -15.20 4.06 10.10
CA GLY A 6 -14.40 2.89 9.67
C GLY A 6 -14.83 2.21 8.36
N MET A 7 -16.03 2.44 7.84
CA MET A 7 -16.51 1.70 6.66
C MET A 7 -16.17 2.45 5.38
N GLY A 8 -15.01 2.12 4.80
CA GLY A 8 -14.55 2.65 3.50
C GLY A 8 -13.54 3.80 3.56
N SER A 9 -12.96 4.10 4.73
CA SER A 9 -11.81 5.01 4.80
C SER A 9 -10.62 4.41 4.05
N LYS A 10 -9.94 5.23 3.24
CA LYS A 10 -8.66 4.87 2.61
C LYS A 10 -7.44 5.36 3.37
N ALA A 11 -7.62 6.00 4.52
CA ALA A 11 -6.53 6.37 5.42
C ALA A 11 -6.68 5.70 6.79
N PHE A 12 -5.60 5.10 7.28
CA PHE A 12 -5.53 4.49 8.60
C PHE A 12 -4.84 5.42 9.60
N LYS A 13 -5.52 5.73 10.72
CA LYS A 13 -4.93 6.54 11.79
C LYS A 13 -4.20 5.64 12.79
N ILE A 14 -2.92 5.88 13.00
CA ILE A 14 -2.11 5.15 13.98
C ILE A 14 -2.25 5.85 15.34
N ASN A 15 -2.69 5.09 16.35
CA ASN A 15 -2.73 5.56 17.73
C ASN A 15 -1.46 5.13 18.49
N LEU A 16 -0.53 6.06 18.69
CA LEU A 16 0.73 5.77 19.39
C LEU A 16 0.55 5.42 20.87
N GLU A 17 -0.62 5.67 21.48
CA GLU A 17 -0.89 5.23 22.84
C GLU A 17 -1.05 3.70 22.93
N GLU A 18 -1.41 3.05 21.82
CA GLU A 18 -1.61 1.59 21.74
C GLU A 18 -0.31 0.83 21.43
N TYR A 19 0.66 1.51 20.81
CA TYR A 19 1.86 0.89 20.27
C TYR A 19 3.15 1.49 20.85
N LYS A 20 4.04 0.63 21.33
CA LYS A 20 5.40 1.00 21.77
C LYS A 20 6.38 1.15 20.61
N SER A 21 6.10 0.48 19.48
CA SER A 21 6.96 0.50 18.30
C SER A 21 6.12 0.34 17.03
N VAL A 22 6.62 0.92 15.95
CA VAL A 22 6.03 0.81 14.60
C VAL A 22 7.12 0.27 13.67
N PHE A 23 6.81 -0.83 13.00
CA PHE A 23 7.64 -1.43 11.96
C PHE A 23 7.09 -1.01 10.61
N VAL A 24 7.94 -0.43 9.77
CA VAL A 24 7.54 0.02 8.44
C VAL A 24 8.33 -0.78 7.41
N VAL A 25 7.62 -1.37 6.46
CA VAL A 25 8.15 -2.26 5.44
C VAL A 25 7.83 -1.66 4.08
N GLY A 26 8.88 -1.37 3.30
CA GLY A 26 8.73 -0.96 1.91
C GLY A 26 8.44 -2.14 0.98
N ASP A 27 8.81 -1.99 -0.28
CA ASP A 27 8.55 -2.97 -1.34
C ASP A 27 9.10 -4.36 -1.00
N LEU A 28 8.30 -5.38 -1.29
CA LEU A 28 8.69 -6.77 -1.13
C LEU A 28 8.96 -7.45 -2.48
N HIS A 29 8.21 -7.08 -3.52
CA HIS A 29 8.39 -7.56 -4.90
C HIS A 29 8.70 -9.07 -4.99
N GLY A 30 7.88 -9.91 -4.34
CA GLY A 30 8.03 -11.37 -4.40
C GLY A 30 9.22 -11.97 -3.64
N ASP A 31 9.93 -11.21 -2.80
CA ASP A 31 10.95 -11.72 -1.87
C ASP A 31 10.30 -12.31 -0.60
N PHE A 32 9.82 -13.54 -0.73
CA PHE A 32 9.13 -14.23 0.36
C PHE A 32 10.04 -14.56 1.54
N GLU A 33 11.34 -14.76 1.32
CA GLU A 33 12.28 -15.04 2.41
C GLU A 33 12.43 -13.82 3.33
N ILE A 34 12.54 -12.61 2.73
CA ILE A 34 12.56 -11.36 3.48
C ILE A 34 11.24 -11.12 4.20
N PHE A 35 10.10 -11.33 3.54
CA PHE A 35 8.79 -11.24 4.18
C PHE A 35 8.70 -12.11 5.45
N GLN A 36 9.09 -13.38 5.35
CA GLN A 36 9.08 -14.30 6.50
C GLN A 36 10.00 -13.84 7.64
N LYS A 37 11.19 -13.31 7.32
CA LYS A 37 12.11 -12.77 8.33
C LYS A 37 11.51 -11.56 9.04
N ILE A 38 10.87 -10.65 8.31
CA ILE A 38 10.21 -9.45 8.86
C ILE A 38 9.11 -9.86 9.83
N VAL A 39 8.18 -10.72 9.39
CA VAL A 39 7.06 -11.18 10.23
C VAL A 39 7.57 -11.90 11.49
N LYS A 40 8.64 -12.69 11.37
CA LYS A 40 9.28 -13.38 12.51
C LYS A 40 9.95 -12.42 13.50
N VAL A 41 10.55 -11.32 13.03
CA VAL A 41 11.16 -10.31 13.89
C VAL A 41 10.06 -9.52 14.61
N TRP A 42 9.10 -8.98 13.84
CA TRP A 42 7.97 -8.23 14.40
C TRP A 42 7.15 -9.05 15.39
N GLY A 43 6.88 -10.33 15.11
CA GLY A 43 6.09 -11.20 15.99
C GLY A 43 6.70 -11.46 17.38
N LYS A 44 7.94 -11.03 17.64
CA LYS A 44 8.57 -11.07 18.97
C LYS A 44 8.33 -9.79 19.78
N GLU A 45 7.92 -8.71 19.14
CA GLU A 45 7.76 -7.40 19.75
C GLU A 45 6.34 -7.20 20.29
N LYS A 46 6.24 -6.98 21.60
CA LYS A 46 4.96 -6.73 22.26
C LYS A 46 4.48 -5.31 22.00
N ASN A 47 3.18 -5.15 21.78
CA ASN A 47 2.52 -3.86 21.55
C ASN A 47 3.17 -3.11 20.39
N SER A 48 3.33 -3.77 19.25
CA SER A 48 3.93 -3.20 18.05
C SER A 48 2.94 -3.21 16.89
N CYS A 49 3.02 -2.20 16.03
CA CYS A 49 2.27 -2.12 14.78
C CYS A 49 3.20 -2.44 13.60
N LEU A 50 2.71 -3.21 12.63
CA LEU A 50 3.42 -3.50 11.38
C LEU A 50 2.69 -2.85 10.22
N ILE A 51 3.39 -2.00 9.48
CA ILE A 51 2.87 -1.28 8.32
C ILE A 51 3.64 -1.75 7.09
N PHE A 52 2.93 -2.26 6.10
CA PHE A 52 3.48 -2.47 4.76
C PHE A 52 3.04 -1.34 3.83
N LEU A 53 3.99 -0.78 3.08
CA LEU A 53 3.77 0.37 2.21
C LEU A 53 3.28 0.00 0.79
N GLY A 54 3.09 -1.28 0.48
CA GLY A 54 2.65 -1.74 -0.84
C GLY A 54 3.72 -2.54 -1.59
N ASP A 55 3.47 -2.80 -2.87
CA ASP A 55 4.36 -3.50 -3.80
C ASP A 55 4.80 -4.88 -3.29
N TYR A 56 3.78 -5.72 -3.08
CA TYR A 56 3.95 -7.05 -2.50
C TYR A 56 4.49 -8.07 -3.50
N ALA A 57 3.99 -7.97 -4.73
CA ALA A 57 4.23 -8.93 -5.79
C ALA A 57 5.01 -8.29 -6.95
N ASP A 58 5.14 -9.07 -8.03
CA ASP A 58 5.87 -8.73 -9.25
C ASP A 58 7.39 -8.57 -9.07
N ARG A 59 8.13 -8.74 -10.18
CA ARG A 59 9.60 -8.73 -10.28
C ARG A 59 10.31 -9.92 -9.62
N GLY A 60 9.90 -10.35 -8.43
CA GLY A 60 10.33 -11.59 -7.78
C GLY A 60 9.54 -12.81 -8.20
N ALA A 61 9.84 -13.96 -7.59
CA ALA A 61 9.28 -15.25 -7.99
C ALA A 61 8.11 -15.74 -7.12
N ASN A 62 7.88 -15.10 -5.96
CA ASN A 62 6.95 -15.58 -4.93
C ASN A 62 5.94 -14.50 -4.50
N GLY A 63 5.47 -13.70 -5.45
CA GLY A 63 4.48 -12.65 -5.17
C GLY A 63 3.14 -13.24 -4.71
N LEU A 64 2.73 -14.36 -5.31
CA LEU A 64 1.53 -15.08 -4.89
C LEU A 64 1.59 -15.53 -3.42
N GLU A 65 2.71 -16.12 -2.99
CA GLU A 65 2.92 -16.58 -1.61
C GLU A 65 2.85 -15.42 -0.61
N ILE A 66 3.40 -14.25 -0.95
CA ILE A 66 3.32 -13.05 -0.11
C ILE A 66 1.87 -12.57 -0.01
N ILE A 67 1.17 -12.45 -1.14
CA ILE A 67 -0.23 -11.99 -1.18
C ILE A 67 -1.12 -12.90 -0.33
N GLU A 68 -1.02 -14.23 -0.50
CA GLU A 68 -1.81 -15.18 0.29
C GLU A 68 -1.45 -15.12 1.77
N SER A 69 -0.17 -15.01 2.11
CA SER A 69 0.27 -14.84 3.50
C SER A 69 -0.24 -13.53 4.11
N LEU A 70 -0.30 -12.45 3.34
CA LEU A 70 -0.88 -11.18 3.77
C LEU A 70 -2.38 -11.31 3.97
N MET A 71 -3.11 -12.07 3.15
CA MET A 71 -4.55 -12.33 3.39
C MET A 71 -4.77 -13.04 4.72
N GLU A 72 -3.87 -13.94 5.13
CA GLU A 72 -3.96 -14.66 6.40
C GLU A 72 -3.46 -13.85 7.60
N LEU A 73 -2.53 -12.92 7.36
CA LEU A 73 -1.97 -12.03 8.39
C LEU A 73 -2.95 -10.90 8.71
N GLU A 74 -4.00 -11.20 9.46
CA GLU A 74 -5.00 -10.24 9.93
C GLU A 74 -4.83 -9.90 11.42
N GLY A 75 -5.26 -8.70 11.82
CA GLY A 75 -5.21 -8.22 13.20
C GLY A 75 -5.24 -6.69 13.26
N GLU A 76 -5.63 -6.13 14.41
CA GLU A 76 -5.71 -4.67 14.60
C GLU A 76 -4.36 -3.96 14.49
N ASN A 77 -3.26 -4.70 14.60
CA ASN A 77 -1.90 -4.19 14.60
C ASN A 77 -1.14 -4.37 13.26
N VAL A 78 -1.81 -4.82 12.20
CA VAL A 78 -1.22 -4.95 10.85
C VAL A 78 -1.94 -4.03 9.88
N VAL A 79 -1.20 -3.09 9.28
CA VAL A 79 -1.70 -2.13 8.30
C VAL A 79 -1.07 -2.44 6.95
N LYS A 80 -1.88 -2.52 5.90
CA LYS A 80 -1.45 -2.86 4.54
C LYS A 80 -1.87 -1.72 3.61
N LEU A 81 -0.89 -1.04 3.03
CA LEU A 81 -1.14 0.00 2.04
C LEU A 81 -1.16 -0.61 0.63
N LYS A 82 -1.79 0.09 -0.29
CA LYS A 82 -1.76 -0.21 -1.71
C LYS A 82 -0.50 0.41 -2.31
N GLY A 83 0.29 -0.37 -3.04
CA GLY A 83 1.34 0.12 -3.91
C GLY A 83 0.86 0.26 -5.35
N ASN A 84 1.72 0.77 -6.23
CA ASN A 84 1.34 0.92 -7.63
C ASN A 84 1.25 -0.43 -8.36
N HIS A 85 1.94 -1.46 -7.89
CA HIS A 85 1.79 -2.85 -8.36
C HIS A 85 0.51 -3.55 -7.87
N GLU A 86 -0.30 -2.88 -7.05
CA GLU A 86 -1.64 -3.33 -6.66
C GLU A 86 -2.75 -2.61 -7.45
N ASP A 87 -2.43 -1.81 -8.48
CA ASP A 87 -3.43 -1.12 -9.29
C ASP A 87 -3.92 -1.93 -10.50
N TYR A 88 -5.08 -2.54 -10.34
CA TYR A 88 -5.78 -3.32 -11.37
C TYR A 88 -7.09 -2.65 -11.79
N SER A 89 -7.51 -2.87 -13.03
CA SER A 89 -8.88 -2.58 -13.45
C SER A 89 -9.87 -3.55 -12.76
N PRO A 90 -11.19 -3.22 -12.75
CA PRO A 90 -12.22 -4.13 -12.23
C PRO A 90 -12.26 -5.51 -12.92
N PHE A 91 -11.66 -5.65 -14.10
CA PHE A 91 -11.62 -6.89 -14.87
C PHE A 91 -10.29 -7.65 -14.71
N GLY A 92 -9.44 -7.28 -13.76
CA GLY A 92 -8.17 -7.97 -13.48
C GLY A 92 -7.07 -7.68 -14.50
N GLN A 93 -7.15 -6.58 -15.22
CA GLN A 93 -6.03 -6.10 -16.04
C GLN A 93 -5.13 -5.17 -15.21
N PRO A 94 -3.82 -5.42 -15.11
CA PRO A 94 -2.89 -4.54 -14.40
C PRO A 94 -2.74 -3.22 -15.16
N LYS A 95 -2.61 -2.11 -14.43
CA LYS A 95 -2.34 -0.77 -15.00
C LYS A 95 -0.86 -0.39 -14.94
N PHE A 96 -0.02 -1.33 -14.52
CA PHE A 96 1.42 -1.19 -14.40
C PHE A 96 2.11 -2.28 -15.22
N TYR A 97 3.41 -2.12 -15.45
CA TYR A 97 4.23 -3.11 -16.15
C TYR A 97 5.67 -3.08 -15.61
N PRO A 98 6.35 -4.23 -15.47
CA PRO A 98 5.88 -5.59 -15.76
C PRO A 98 5.01 -6.20 -14.65
N CYS A 99 4.14 -7.14 -15.01
CA CYS A 99 3.33 -7.94 -14.07
C CYS A 99 3.62 -9.44 -14.24
N THR A 100 4.18 -10.07 -13.21
CA THR A 100 4.47 -11.52 -13.15
C THR A 100 3.42 -12.29 -12.35
N LEU A 101 2.66 -11.62 -11.47
CA LEU A 101 1.68 -12.26 -10.60
C LEU A 101 0.64 -13.07 -11.37
N ILE A 102 0.19 -12.59 -12.53
CA ILE A 102 -0.76 -13.32 -13.39
C ILE A 102 -0.22 -14.70 -13.78
N GLN A 103 1.08 -14.78 -14.11
CA GLN A 103 1.71 -16.05 -14.48
C GLN A 103 1.89 -16.95 -13.26
N GLU A 104 2.27 -16.39 -12.11
CA GLU A 104 2.39 -17.12 -10.84
C GLU A 104 1.05 -17.75 -10.43
N VAL A 105 -0.03 -16.97 -10.50
CA VAL A 105 -1.39 -17.44 -10.25
C VAL A 105 -1.78 -18.55 -11.22
N ASN A 106 -1.56 -18.36 -12.53
CA ASN A 106 -1.95 -19.36 -13.53
C ASN A 106 -1.19 -20.70 -13.43
N ARG A 107 -0.08 -20.77 -12.68
CA ARG A 107 0.60 -22.04 -12.39
C ARG A 107 -0.15 -22.89 -11.37
N LYS A 108 -0.98 -22.29 -10.50
CA LYS A 108 -1.70 -22.98 -9.42
C LYS A 108 -3.22 -22.90 -9.53
N TYR A 109 -3.73 -21.80 -10.09
CA TYR A 109 -5.14 -21.44 -10.14
C TYR A 109 -5.50 -20.89 -11.53
N ASN A 110 -6.78 -20.53 -11.73
CA ASN A 110 -7.19 -19.72 -12.87
C ASN A 110 -7.15 -18.23 -12.48
N TRP A 111 -6.49 -17.38 -13.28
CA TRP A 111 -6.38 -15.94 -13.00
C TRP A 111 -7.72 -15.27 -12.74
N ASN A 112 -8.72 -15.47 -13.60
CA ASN A 112 -9.99 -14.75 -13.48
C ASN A 112 -10.72 -15.15 -12.20
N THR A 113 -10.78 -16.45 -11.90
CA THR A 113 -11.39 -16.94 -10.66
C THR A 113 -10.63 -16.45 -9.42
N TYR A 114 -9.30 -16.53 -9.42
CA TYR A 114 -8.48 -16.07 -8.31
C TYR A 114 -8.62 -14.55 -8.10
N PHE A 115 -8.58 -13.77 -9.20
CA PHE A 115 -8.73 -12.33 -9.15
C PHE A 115 -10.07 -11.94 -8.52
N GLU A 116 -11.17 -12.48 -9.02
CA GLU A 116 -12.51 -12.14 -8.55
C GLU A 116 -12.75 -12.59 -7.09
N GLN A 117 -12.33 -13.80 -6.74
CA GLN A 117 -12.70 -14.41 -5.45
C GLN A 117 -11.71 -14.14 -4.31
N LYS A 118 -10.46 -13.79 -4.64
CA LYS A 118 -9.38 -13.63 -3.65
C LYS A 118 -8.71 -12.26 -3.76
N LEU A 119 -8.14 -11.94 -4.91
CA LEU A 119 -7.30 -10.74 -5.04
C LEU A 119 -8.13 -9.45 -4.94
N LEU A 120 -9.26 -9.34 -5.63
CA LEU A 120 -10.10 -8.14 -5.63
C LEU A 120 -10.62 -7.77 -4.22
N PRO A 121 -11.14 -8.72 -3.41
CA PRO A 121 -11.44 -8.46 -2.01
C PRO A 121 -10.23 -7.96 -1.19
N PHE A 122 -9.06 -8.57 -1.38
CA PHE A 122 -7.83 -8.15 -0.72
C PHE A 122 -7.40 -6.73 -1.13
N LEU A 123 -7.36 -6.44 -2.44
CA LEU A 123 -7.05 -5.10 -2.95
C LEU A 123 -8.01 -4.04 -2.40
N SER A 124 -9.28 -4.41 -2.23
CA SER A 124 -10.31 -3.51 -1.70
C SER A 124 -10.09 -3.17 -0.22
N SER A 125 -9.46 -4.06 0.55
CA SER A 125 -9.17 -3.85 1.98
C SER A 125 -7.89 -3.04 2.24
N LEU A 126 -7.06 -2.81 1.22
CA LEU A 126 -5.86 -1.98 1.34
C LEU A 126 -6.22 -0.50 1.56
N TYR A 127 -5.45 0.15 2.44
CA TYR A 127 -5.46 1.59 2.61
C TYR A 127 -4.55 2.26 1.56
N LEU A 128 -4.75 3.54 1.27
CA LEU A 128 -3.86 4.34 0.44
C LEU A 128 -2.84 5.11 1.28
N ALA A 129 -3.16 5.37 2.55
CA ALA A 129 -2.26 6.05 3.46
C ALA A 129 -2.43 5.51 4.89
N ALA A 130 -1.37 5.63 5.69
CA ALA A 130 -1.48 5.60 7.15
C ALA A 130 -0.85 6.87 7.72
N TYR A 131 -1.28 7.33 8.89
CA TYR A 131 -0.73 8.56 9.45
C TYR A 131 -0.71 8.56 10.98
N ILE A 132 0.30 9.23 11.53
CA ILE A 132 0.35 9.66 12.91
C ILE A 132 0.01 11.16 12.90
N PRO A 133 -1.10 11.58 13.54
CA PRO A 133 -1.52 12.97 13.55
C PRO A 133 -0.38 13.92 13.90
N THR A 134 -0.24 14.99 13.11
CA THR A 134 0.76 16.06 13.28
C THR A 134 2.23 15.60 13.27
N GLN A 135 2.54 14.38 12.81
CA GLN A 135 3.90 13.84 12.84
C GLN A 135 4.32 13.22 11.51
N ILE A 136 3.69 12.12 11.08
CA ILE A 136 4.17 11.32 9.95
C ILE A 136 3.00 10.89 9.07
N LEU A 137 3.19 10.99 7.76
CA LEU A 137 2.34 10.40 6.73
C LEU A 137 3.10 9.24 6.06
N PHE A 138 2.47 8.09 5.98
CA PHE A 138 2.96 6.90 5.28
C PHE A 138 2.14 6.69 4.02
N VAL A 139 2.81 6.68 2.89
CA VAL A 139 2.24 6.45 1.54
C VAL A 139 3.22 5.58 0.76
N HIS A 140 2.76 5.01 -0.35
CA HIS A 140 3.62 4.20 -1.20
C HIS A 140 4.59 5.05 -2.03
N GLY A 141 4.05 5.94 -2.86
CA GLY A 141 4.82 6.83 -3.72
C GLY A 141 5.14 8.15 -3.01
N GLY A 142 4.19 9.07 -3.05
CA GLY A 142 4.43 10.42 -2.53
C GLY A 142 3.17 11.27 -2.39
N VAL A 143 3.38 12.58 -2.31
CA VAL A 143 2.29 13.56 -2.13
C VAL A 143 2.20 14.50 -3.33
N SER A 144 1.16 15.31 -3.35
CA SER A 144 0.99 16.38 -4.33
C SER A 144 0.26 17.57 -3.72
N SER A 145 0.29 18.70 -4.40
CA SER A 145 -0.42 19.91 -4.02
C SER A 145 -1.94 19.71 -3.94
N LYS A 146 -2.48 18.63 -4.51
CA LYS A 146 -3.92 18.29 -4.45
C LYS A 146 -4.35 17.84 -3.06
N ILE A 147 -3.42 17.34 -2.23
CA ILE A 147 -3.68 16.89 -0.87
C ILE A 147 -3.65 18.11 0.06
N LYS A 148 -4.81 18.55 0.54
CA LYS A 148 -4.93 19.72 1.44
C LYS A 148 -5.11 19.31 2.91
N GLY A 149 -5.45 18.05 3.16
CA GLY A 149 -5.43 17.48 4.49
C GLY A 149 -5.98 16.05 4.54
N ILE A 150 -6.14 15.54 5.76
CA ILE A 150 -6.52 14.14 6.02
C ILE A 150 -7.84 13.73 5.33
N LYS A 151 -8.78 14.66 5.12
CA LYS A 151 -10.06 14.37 4.44
C LYS A 151 -9.84 13.85 3.02
N ASP A 152 -8.83 14.37 2.33
CA ASP A 152 -8.45 13.96 0.98
C ASP A 152 -7.83 12.56 0.97
N LEU A 153 -7.28 12.10 2.10
CA LEU A 153 -6.73 10.75 2.26
C LEU A 153 -7.81 9.73 2.67
N ILE A 154 -8.82 10.16 3.44
CA ILE A 154 -9.94 9.30 3.86
C ILE A 154 -10.81 8.94 2.64
N ARG A 155 -11.05 9.89 1.73
CA ARG A 155 -11.85 9.72 0.51
C ARG A 155 -11.16 10.34 -0.71
N PRO A 156 -10.07 9.73 -1.20
CA PRO A 156 -9.30 10.30 -2.29
C PRO A 156 -10.07 10.29 -3.61
N THR A 157 -9.82 11.32 -4.43
CA THR A 157 -10.17 11.29 -5.84
C THR A 157 -9.24 10.31 -6.57
N LYS A 158 -9.56 9.96 -7.82
CA LYS A 158 -8.66 9.12 -8.64
C LYS A 158 -7.30 9.77 -8.88
N GLU A 159 -7.25 11.10 -8.99
CA GLU A 159 -6.01 11.85 -9.17
C GLU A 159 -5.14 11.78 -7.91
N ILE A 160 -5.76 11.92 -6.72
CA ILE A 160 -5.03 11.76 -5.45
C ILE A 160 -4.58 10.31 -5.27
N GLU A 161 -5.41 9.32 -5.61
CA GLU A 161 -4.99 7.91 -5.59
C GLU A 161 -3.79 7.68 -6.51
N GLU A 162 -3.80 8.21 -7.73
CA GLU A 162 -2.64 8.11 -8.63
C GLU A 162 -1.40 8.78 -8.05
N ASP A 163 -1.52 10.00 -7.52
CA ASP A 163 -0.40 10.72 -6.91
C ASP A 163 0.19 9.96 -5.70
N LEU A 164 -0.66 9.40 -4.83
CA LEU A 164 -0.24 8.60 -3.67
C LEU A 164 0.52 7.33 -4.05
N LEU A 165 0.23 6.77 -5.22
CA LEU A 165 0.85 5.53 -5.70
C LEU A 165 2.08 5.79 -6.58
N TRP A 166 2.15 6.90 -7.31
CA TRP A 166 3.15 7.07 -8.38
C TRP A 166 4.08 8.26 -8.22
N SER A 167 3.84 9.18 -7.28
CA SER A 167 4.66 10.39 -7.16
C SER A 167 6.04 10.11 -6.58
N ASP A 168 7.06 10.83 -7.04
CA ASP A 168 8.44 10.72 -6.55
C ASP A 168 8.95 12.08 -6.01
N PRO A 169 9.68 12.09 -4.89
CA PRO A 169 10.34 13.31 -4.42
C PRO A 169 11.53 13.68 -5.32
N VAL A 170 11.72 14.97 -5.59
CA VAL A 170 12.85 15.49 -6.36
C VAL A 170 13.40 16.77 -5.74
N GLU A 171 14.68 17.07 -5.98
CA GLU A 171 15.29 18.33 -5.57
C GLU A 171 14.83 19.48 -6.50
N CYS A 172 13.61 19.97 -6.29
CA CYS A 172 13.07 21.16 -6.95
C CYS A 172 12.11 21.94 -6.06
N GLU A 173 11.63 23.09 -6.56
CA GLU A 173 10.47 23.80 -6.00
C GLU A 173 9.20 23.42 -6.77
N GLY A 174 8.08 23.30 -6.06
CA GLY A 174 6.77 22.99 -6.62
C GLY A 174 6.62 21.53 -7.06
N GLU A 175 5.72 21.32 -8.03
CA GLU A 175 5.45 19.99 -8.61
C GLU A 175 5.41 20.04 -10.13
N ARG A 176 5.78 18.92 -10.77
CA ARG A 176 5.74 18.77 -12.23
C ARG A 176 5.30 17.35 -12.63
N PRO A 177 4.89 17.11 -13.88
CA PRO A 177 4.53 15.76 -14.32
C PRO A 177 5.66 14.76 -14.08
N ASN A 178 5.34 13.59 -13.54
CA ASN A 178 6.34 12.57 -13.24
C ASN A 178 6.84 11.88 -14.52
N MET A 179 8.15 11.63 -14.62
CA MET A 179 8.75 10.87 -15.72
C MET A 179 8.23 9.44 -15.85
N ARG A 180 7.61 8.87 -14.81
CA ARG A 180 6.90 7.58 -14.87
C ARG A 180 5.65 7.61 -15.74
N GLY A 181 5.13 8.79 -16.06
CA GLY A 181 3.91 8.98 -16.83
C GLY A 181 2.61 8.90 -16.01
N ALA A 182 2.72 8.83 -14.68
CA ALA A 182 1.63 8.86 -13.71
C ALA A 182 2.10 9.56 -12.43
N GLY A 183 1.23 10.29 -11.75
CA GLY A 183 1.58 11.08 -10.56
C GLY A 183 2.46 12.32 -10.86
N VAL A 184 3.08 12.87 -9.83
CA VAL A 184 3.93 14.07 -9.93
C VAL A 184 5.34 13.83 -9.39
N GLU A 185 6.29 14.59 -9.88
CA GLU A 185 7.55 14.85 -9.19
C GLU A 185 7.33 16.07 -8.29
N PHE A 186 7.62 15.96 -7.00
CA PHE A 186 7.33 17.01 -6.01
C PHE A 186 8.58 17.43 -5.21
N GLY A 187 8.65 18.73 -4.92
CA GLY A 187 9.70 19.37 -4.13
C GLY A 187 9.50 19.31 -2.62
N GLU A 188 10.50 19.81 -1.89
CA GLU A 188 10.47 19.90 -0.42
C GLU A 188 9.36 20.83 0.08
N ASP A 189 8.99 21.86 -0.70
CA ASP A 189 7.91 22.81 -0.36
C ASP A 189 6.50 22.19 -0.43
N ILE A 190 6.35 21.04 -1.08
CA ILE A 190 5.11 20.26 -1.16
C ILE A 190 5.03 19.19 -0.06
N SER A 191 6.16 18.78 0.51
CA SER A 191 6.30 17.66 1.46
C SER A 191 5.78 17.96 2.87
#